data_AF-A0A6A3EJP6-F1
#
_entry.id   AF-A0A6A3EJP6-F1
#
_cell.length_a   1.000
_cell.length_b   1.000
_cell.length_c   1.000
_cell.angle_alpha   90.00
_cell.angle_beta   90.00
_cell.angle_gamma   90.00
#
_symmetry.space_group_name_H-M   'P 1'
#
loop_
_entity.id
_entity.type
_entity.pdbx_description
1 polymer ?
#
loop_
_entity_poly.entity_id
_entity_poly.type
_entity_poly.pdbx_seq_one_letter_code
_entity_poly.pdbx_strand_id
1 'polypeptide(L)'
;MVFRIAQMHNIPVYEMLAVPCARSKHIVDRLANADDNLTERIPMKLLFYIGMPVMVTRKHPALVEADVIANGVVGTIVGTHPPLEMLDVTTYDVSQVVIHRLVRSLELLLIKLHDCDTTLVNGFPDGVVGLPPLHISVRLKQIPNLSQASVTIDQFAIVPAFACTTEKLQGKTCHDGVVVTPLDRRRCGVPFQTLYVALSRAVSLAGLTLTEPITRGYLDNFKPTQVITSEMRRLIELVALPPYISVVETNLFNQWKARQHPGELET
;
A
#
# COMPACT_ATOMS: atom_id res chain seq x y z
N MET A 1 -3.85 10.05 -10.99
CA MET A 1 -4.42 8.71 -11.29
C MET A 1 -5.91 8.65 -11.01
N VAL A 2 -6.39 9.15 -9.85
CA VAL A 2 -7.82 9.27 -9.50
C VAL A 2 -8.68 9.80 -10.66
N PHE A 3 -8.38 10.99 -11.21
CA PHE A 3 -9.16 11.59 -12.29
C PHE A 3 -9.18 10.75 -13.59
N ARG A 4 -8.07 10.08 -13.93
CA ARG A 4 -8.00 9.22 -15.12
C ARG A 4 -8.92 8.01 -14.98
N ILE A 5 -8.94 7.37 -13.80
CA ILE A 5 -9.80 6.22 -13.53
C ILE A 5 -11.27 6.67 -13.50
N ALA A 6 -11.55 7.77 -12.81
CA ALA A 6 -12.88 8.35 -12.74
C ALA A 6 -13.45 8.68 -14.12
N GLN A 7 -12.64 9.29 -14.99
CA GLN A 7 -13.03 9.60 -16.38
C GLN A 7 -13.26 8.32 -17.20
N MET A 8 -12.35 7.34 -17.10
CA MET A 8 -12.42 6.09 -17.86
C MET A 8 -13.63 5.23 -17.51
N HIS A 9 -14.05 5.25 -16.25
CA HIS A 9 -15.17 4.45 -15.74
C HIS A 9 -16.44 5.27 -15.46
N ASN A 10 -16.42 6.57 -15.74
CA ASN A 10 -17.49 7.52 -15.42
C ASN A 10 -17.97 7.43 -13.95
N ILE A 11 -17.01 7.45 -13.01
CA ILE A 11 -17.26 7.33 -11.56
C ILE A 11 -17.18 8.72 -10.91
N PRO A 12 -18.12 9.08 -10.01
CA PRO A 12 -18.06 10.34 -9.27
C PRO A 12 -16.84 10.37 -8.34
N VAL A 13 -16.12 11.50 -8.34
CA VAL A 13 -15.02 11.76 -7.40
C VAL A 13 -15.51 12.67 -6.30
N TYR A 14 -15.21 12.30 -5.06
CA TYR A 14 -15.53 13.08 -3.88
C TYR A 14 -14.27 13.75 -3.35
N GLU A 15 -14.42 15.00 -2.91
CA GLU A 15 -13.37 15.76 -2.26
C GLU A 15 -13.75 16.08 -0.82
N MET A 16 -12.83 15.81 0.10
CA MET A 16 -12.96 16.17 1.51
C MET A 16 -11.71 16.91 1.99
N LEU A 17 -11.90 18.12 2.51
CA LEU A 17 -10.81 18.92 3.08
C LEU A 17 -10.57 18.51 4.53
N ALA A 18 -9.31 18.52 4.96
CA ALA A 18 -8.98 18.36 6.37
C ALA A 18 -9.61 19.50 7.17
N VAL A 19 -10.17 19.18 8.34
CA VAL A 19 -10.81 20.18 9.20
C VAL A 19 -9.75 20.72 10.17
N PRO A 20 -9.30 21.99 10.03
CA PRO A 20 -8.28 22.53 10.90
C PRO A 20 -8.85 22.99 12.24
N CYS A 21 -8.04 22.91 13.29
CA CYS A 21 -8.32 23.69 14.50
C CYS A 21 -8.22 25.20 14.19
N ALA A 22 -8.88 26.04 14.99
CA ALA A 22 -8.95 27.48 14.75
C ALA A 22 -7.56 28.14 14.57
N ARG A 23 -6.53 27.67 15.29
CA ARG A 23 -5.16 28.19 15.20
C ARG A 23 -4.43 27.77 13.93
N SER A 24 -4.82 26.64 13.32
CA SER A 24 -4.13 26.06 12.16
C SER A 24 -4.79 26.40 10.82
N LYS A 25 -5.99 27.01 10.83
CA LYS A 25 -6.81 27.27 9.63
C LYS A 25 -6.03 27.91 8.48
N HIS A 26 -5.40 29.06 8.74
CA HIS A 26 -4.66 29.82 7.73
C HIS A 26 -3.48 29.05 7.10
N ILE A 27 -2.87 28.11 7.83
CA ILE A 27 -1.80 27.27 7.32
C ILE A 27 -2.39 26.15 6.48
N VAL A 28 -3.40 25.45 7.00
CA VAL A 28 -4.04 24.31 6.33
C VAL A 28 -4.66 24.71 5.00
N ASP A 29 -5.32 25.87 4.93
CA ASP A 29 -5.88 26.39 3.68
C ASP A 29 -4.82 26.56 2.58
N ARG A 30 -3.58 26.91 2.95
CA ARG A 30 -2.44 27.03 2.02
C ARG A 30 -1.80 25.69 1.68
N LEU A 31 -2.06 24.65 2.46
CA LEU A 31 -1.52 23.30 2.30
C LEU A 31 -2.50 22.32 1.68
N ALA A 32 -3.70 22.75 1.30
CA ALA A 32 -4.74 21.88 0.73
C ALA A 32 -4.25 21.04 -0.48
N ASN A 33 -3.26 21.51 -1.23
CA ASN A 33 -2.69 20.78 -2.37
C ASN A 33 -1.25 20.31 -2.13
N ALA A 34 -0.77 20.33 -0.88
CA ALA A 34 0.55 19.82 -0.55
C ALA A 34 0.63 18.30 -0.78
N ASP A 35 1.81 17.82 -1.17
CA ASP A 35 2.08 16.38 -1.26
C ASP A 35 1.99 15.75 0.14
N ASP A 36 1.26 14.63 0.25
CA ASP A 36 1.04 13.92 1.52
C ASP A 36 2.36 13.52 2.21
N ASN A 37 3.45 13.36 1.47
CA ASN A 37 4.78 13.10 2.05
C ASN A 37 5.28 14.26 2.93
N LEU A 38 4.84 15.49 2.63
CA LEU A 38 5.19 16.69 3.41
C LEU A 38 4.34 16.82 4.68
N THR A 39 3.23 16.09 4.78
CA THR A 39 2.25 16.16 5.86
C THR A 39 2.16 14.86 6.64
N GLU A 40 3.30 14.16 6.78
CA GLU A 40 3.43 12.89 7.49
C GLU A 40 2.40 11.83 7.03
N ARG A 41 2.07 11.85 5.73
CA ARG A 41 1.09 10.99 5.04
C ARG A 41 -0.35 11.12 5.53
N ILE A 42 -0.72 12.32 5.95
CA ILE A 42 -2.10 12.71 6.24
C ILE A 42 -2.57 13.71 5.17
N PRO A 43 -3.58 13.38 4.37
CA PRO A 43 -3.96 14.21 3.23
C PRO A 43 -4.69 15.50 3.67
N MET A 44 -4.13 16.68 3.37
CA MET A 44 -4.85 17.94 3.64
C MET A 44 -6.13 18.06 2.80
N LYS A 45 -6.17 17.32 1.69
CA LYS A 45 -7.31 17.18 0.79
C LYS A 45 -7.38 15.74 0.31
N LEU A 46 -8.40 15.03 0.76
CA LEU A 46 -8.65 13.65 0.35
C LEU A 46 -9.55 13.65 -0.87
N LEU A 47 -9.04 13.11 -1.98
CA LEU A 47 -9.82 12.79 -3.17
C LEU A 47 -10.06 11.29 -3.22
N PHE A 48 -11.33 10.88 -3.33
CA PHE A 48 -11.68 9.47 -3.31
C PHE A 48 -12.92 9.14 -4.16
N TYR A 49 -13.13 7.85 -4.41
CA TYR A 49 -14.35 7.29 -4.99
C TYR A 49 -14.63 5.91 -4.40
N ILE A 50 -15.87 5.43 -4.48
CA ILE A 50 -16.22 4.08 -4.03
C ILE A 50 -15.60 3.05 -4.98
N GLY A 51 -14.86 2.10 -4.43
CA GLY A 51 -14.02 1.15 -5.18
C GLY A 51 -12.55 1.56 -5.24
N MET A 52 -12.17 2.72 -4.68
CA MET A 52 -10.77 3.15 -4.71
C MET A 52 -9.90 2.30 -3.76
N PRO A 53 -8.76 1.76 -4.22
CA PRO A 53 -7.77 1.13 -3.35
C PRO A 53 -7.08 2.19 -2.50
N VAL A 54 -6.97 1.92 -1.21
CA VAL A 54 -6.41 2.84 -0.21
C VAL A 54 -5.52 2.10 0.78
N MET A 55 -4.55 2.82 1.34
CA MET A 55 -3.64 2.32 2.36
C MET A 55 -3.84 3.14 3.63
N VAL A 56 -4.02 2.44 4.76
CA VAL A 56 -4.08 3.05 6.08
C VAL A 56 -2.69 3.52 6.49
N THR A 57 -2.53 4.80 6.78
CA THR A 57 -1.22 5.39 7.14
C THR A 57 -1.02 5.48 8.64
N ARG A 58 -2.09 5.50 9.44
CA ARG A 58 -2.03 5.43 10.91
C ARG A 58 -3.22 4.64 11.47
N LYS A 59 -2.96 3.87 12.54
CA LYS A 59 -4.00 3.17 13.29
C LYS A 59 -4.77 4.17 14.15
N HIS A 60 -6.09 4.16 14.07
CA HIS A 60 -6.94 5.00 14.92
C HIS A 60 -7.04 4.39 16.34
N PRO A 61 -6.99 5.20 17.42
CA PRO A 61 -7.09 4.68 18.79
C PRO A 61 -8.36 3.88 19.09
N ALA A 62 -9.49 4.23 18.46
CA ALA A 62 -10.74 3.47 18.59
C ALA A 62 -10.71 2.07 17.94
N LEU A 63 -9.67 1.76 17.15
CA LEU A 63 -9.50 0.47 16.47
C LEU A 63 -8.35 -0.34 17.07
N VAL A 64 -7.92 -0.04 18.30
CA VAL A 64 -6.80 -0.73 18.96
C VAL A 64 -7.00 -2.25 19.00
N GLU A 65 -8.21 -2.72 19.29
CA GLU A 65 -8.56 -4.15 19.37
C GLU A 65 -8.64 -4.85 18.00
N ALA A 66 -8.74 -4.09 16.91
CA ALA A 66 -8.65 -4.63 15.57
C ALA A 66 -7.17 -4.79 15.18
N ASP A 67 -6.54 -5.87 15.64
CA ASP A 67 -5.11 -6.16 15.41
C ASP A 67 -4.72 -6.18 13.93
N VAL A 68 -5.67 -6.58 13.07
CA VAL A 68 -5.50 -6.61 11.61
C VAL A 68 -5.26 -5.21 11.02
N ILE A 69 -5.70 -4.14 11.70
CA ILE A 69 -5.57 -2.76 11.21
C ILE A 69 -4.26 -2.16 11.71
N ALA A 70 -3.32 -1.97 10.80
CA ALA A 70 -2.01 -1.39 11.06
C ALA A 70 -1.60 -0.41 9.95
N ASN A 71 -0.52 0.33 10.18
CA ASN A 71 0.06 1.20 9.16
C ASN A 71 0.59 0.36 7.98
N GLY A 72 0.06 0.63 6.78
CA GLY A 72 0.40 -0.06 5.55
C GLY A 72 -0.62 -1.11 5.12
N VAL A 73 -1.68 -1.33 5.90
CA VAL A 73 -2.78 -2.20 5.48
C VAL A 73 -3.48 -1.57 4.29
N VAL A 74 -3.77 -2.41 3.29
CA VAL A 74 -4.41 -2.01 2.04
C VAL A 74 -5.82 -2.57 2.05
N GLY A 75 -6.76 -1.76 1.55
CA GLY A 75 -8.13 -2.17 1.34
C GLY A 75 -8.78 -1.34 0.25
N THR A 76 -10.07 -1.55 0.05
CA THR A 76 -10.87 -0.84 -0.94
C THR A 76 -11.97 -0.05 -0.22
N ILE A 77 -12.18 1.21 -0.59
CA ILE A 77 -13.34 1.97 -0.09
C ILE A 77 -14.61 1.32 -0.61
N VAL A 78 -15.50 0.90 0.28
CA VAL A 78 -16.77 0.25 -0.08
C VAL A 78 -18.00 1.09 0.27
N GLY A 79 -17.82 2.16 1.05
CA GLY A 79 -18.92 3.04 1.44
C GLY A 79 -18.48 4.12 2.43
N THR A 80 -19.46 4.87 2.93
CA THR A 80 -19.26 5.93 3.92
C THR A 80 -20.40 5.94 4.94
N HIS A 81 -20.13 6.52 6.10
CA HIS A 81 -21.15 6.93 7.06
C HIS A 81 -21.01 8.42 7.37
N PRO A 82 -22.08 9.22 7.25
CA PRO A 82 -23.34 8.87 6.59
C PRO A 82 -23.15 8.53 5.10
N PRO A 83 -24.14 7.90 4.45
CA PRO A 83 -24.10 7.64 3.00
C PRO A 83 -23.93 8.94 2.19
N LEU A 84 -23.21 8.87 1.06
CA LEU A 84 -22.85 10.03 0.23
C LEU A 84 -24.10 10.74 -0.33
N GLU A 85 -25.19 10.02 -0.55
CA GLU A 85 -26.47 10.55 -1.05
C GLU A 85 -27.16 11.48 -0.05
N MET A 86 -26.78 11.40 1.24
CA MET A 86 -27.35 12.22 2.32
C MET A 86 -26.50 13.46 2.62
N LEU A 87 -25.44 13.71 1.85
CA LEU A 87 -24.50 14.79 2.10
C LEU A 87 -24.72 15.95 1.14
N ASP A 88 -24.65 17.16 1.69
CA ASP A 88 -24.56 18.36 0.88
C ASP A 88 -23.20 18.39 0.19
N VAL A 89 -23.23 18.59 -1.13
CA VAL A 89 -22.04 18.66 -1.97
C VAL A 89 -22.04 19.91 -2.83
N THR A 90 -20.85 20.47 -3.03
CA THR A 90 -20.59 21.49 -4.05
C THR A 90 -19.85 20.84 -5.20
N THR A 91 -20.28 21.09 -6.43
CA THR A 91 -19.68 20.46 -7.61
C THR A 91 -18.83 21.44 -8.41
N TYR A 92 -17.71 20.96 -8.93
CA TYR A 92 -16.91 21.70 -9.91
C TYR A 92 -16.16 20.73 -10.81
N ASP A 93 -15.84 21.18 -12.03
CA ASP A 93 -15.16 20.38 -13.02
C ASP A 93 -13.64 20.55 -12.95
N VAL A 94 -12.93 19.42 -13.01
CA VAL A 94 -11.48 19.40 -13.20
C VAL A 94 -11.16 18.35 -14.25
N SER A 95 -10.56 18.76 -15.36
CA SER A 95 -10.10 17.84 -16.41
C SER A 95 -11.19 16.87 -16.88
N GLN A 96 -12.41 17.39 -17.13
CA GLN A 96 -13.59 16.61 -17.57
C GLN A 96 -14.10 15.60 -16.53
N VAL A 97 -13.72 15.74 -15.26
CA VAL A 97 -14.26 14.98 -14.13
C VAL A 97 -15.01 15.93 -13.21
N VAL A 98 -16.27 15.59 -12.94
CA VAL A 98 -17.09 16.29 -11.94
C VAL A 98 -16.60 15.87 -10.55
N ILE A 99 -16.16 16.85 -9.77
CA ILE A 99 -15.76 16.64 -8.37
C ILE A 99 -16.90 17.10 -7.46
N HIS A 100 -17.33 16.21 -6.56
CA HIS A 100 -18.30 16.46 -5.51
C HIS A 100 -17.58 16.76 -4.20
N ARG A 101 -17.36 18.05 -3.91
CA ARG A 101 -16.77 18.48 -2.63
C ARG A 101 -17.82 18.42 -1.52
N LEU A 102 -17.53 17.61 -0.51
CA LEU A 102 -18.36 17.46 0.67
C LEU A 102 -18.34 18.76 1.50
N VAL A 103 -19.52 19.26 1.86
CA VAL A 103 -19.65 20.47 2.70
C VAL A 103 -19.33 20.16 4.17
N ARG A 104 -19.58 18.92 4.60
CA ARG A 104 -19.29 18.42 5.95
C ARG A 104 -18.43 17.15 5.90
N SER A 105 -17.66 16.92 6.96
CA SER A 105 -16.85 15.70 7.09
C SER A 105 -17.74 14.46 7.25
N LEU A 106 -17.25 13.34 6.73
CA LEU A 106 -17.79 12.02 7.04
C LEU A 106 -17.46 11.63 8.48
N GLU A 107 -18.30 10.78 9.08
CA GLU A 107 -18.04 10.17 10.37
C GLU A 107 -17.20 8.90 10.22
N LEU A 108 -17.50 8.08 9.20
CA LEU A 108 -16.73 6.88 8.88
C LEU A 108 -16.49 6.76 7.38
N LEU A 109 -15.30 6.29 7.04
CA LEU A 109 -15.00 5.74 5.73
C LEU A 109 -14.98 4.21 5.84
N LEU A 110 -15.83 3.52 5.08
CA LEU A 110 -15.93 2.07 5.13
C LEU A 110 -14.93 1.45 4.17
N ILE A 111 -14.06 0.58 4.68
CA ILE A 111 -12.98 -0.05 3.92
C ILE A 111 -13.09 -1.56 4.06
N LYS A 112 -13.12 -2.27 2.93
CA LYS A 112 -12.92 -3.73 2.87
C LYS A 112 -11.43 -4.01 2.77
N LEU A 113 -10.85 -4.60 3.80
CA LEU A 113 -9.45 -5.01 3.82
C LEU A 113 -9.23 -6.16 2.84
N HIS A 114 -8.09 -6.14 2.15
CA HIS A 114 -7.69 -7.26 1.29
C HIS A 114 -7.25 -8.45 2.15
N ASP A 115 -7.50 -9.67 1.66
CA ASP A 115 -7.13 -10.94 2.31
C ASP A 115 -7.67 -11.09 3.75
N CYS A 116 -8.83 -10.47 4.04
CA CYS A 116 -9.49 -10.54 5.34
C CYS A 116 -10.92 -11.04 5.19
N ASP A 117 -11.11 -12.30 5.60
CA ASP A 117 -12.39 -13.03 5.53
C ASP A 117 -13.06 -13.19 6.90
N THR A 118 -12.58 -12.46 7.91
CA THR A 118 -13.16 -12.47 9.25
C THR A 118 -13.90 -11.17 9.53
N THR A 119 -14.99 -11.25 10.29
CA THR A 119 -15.66 -10.07 10.83
C THR A 119 -14.74 -9.38 11.84
N LEU A 120 -14.39 -8.12 11.59
CA LEU A 120 -13.49 -7.34 12.45
C LEU A 120 -14.23 -6.50 13.49
N VAL A 121 -15.42 -6.03 13.14
CA VAL A 121 -16.28 -5.19 13.98
C VAL A 121 -17.70 -5.71 13.87
N ASN A 122 -18.33 -5.97 15.01
CA ASN A 122 -19.71 -6.46 15.04
C ASN A 122 -20.65 -5.52 14.26
N GLY A 123 -21.50 -6.10 13.41
CA GLY A 123 -22.44 -5.35 12.57
C GLY A 123 -21.89 -4.93 11.20
N PHE A 124 -20.60 -5.16 10.93
CA PHE A 124 -20.03 -4.99 9.59
C PHE A 124 -19.88 -6.34 8.86
N PRO A 125 -19.93 -6.36 7.52
CA PRO A 125 -19.57 -7.54 6.75
C PRO A 125 -18.12 -7.98 7.00
N ASP A 126 -17.80 -9.22 6.67
CA ASP A 126 -16.44 -9.76 6.79
C ASP A 126 -15.40 -8.84 6.13
N GLY A 127 -14.28 -8.62 6.82
CA GLY A 127 -13.18 -7.77 6.39
C GLY A 127 -13.52 -6.28 6.22
N VAL A 128 -14.74 -5.83 6.50
CA VAL A 128 -15.11 -4.42 6.43
C VAL A 128 -14.89 -3.75 7.78
N VAL A 129 -14.30 -2.56 7.75
CA VAL A 129 -14.16 -1.70 8.92
C VAL A 129 -14.53 -0.27 8.59
N GLY A 130 -15.20 0.41 9.53
CA GLY A 130 -15.37 1.85 9.50
C GLY A 130 -14.15 2.54 10.10
N LEU A 131 -13.41 3.29 9.29
CA LEU A 131 -12.36 4.17 9.78
C LEU A 131 -12.94 5.53 10.13
N PRO A 132 -12.81 6.02 11.38
CA PRO A 132 -13.14 7.40 11.73
C PRO A 132 -12.01 8.37 11.35
N PRO A 133 -12.32 9.68 11.22
CA PRO A 133 -11.29 10.70 11.07
C PRO A 133 -10.43 10.76 12.32
N LEU A 134 -9.12 10.98 12.14
CA LEU A 134 -8.15 11.08 13.22
C LEU A 134 -7.92 12.55 13.58
N HIS A 135 -8.06 12.87 14.87
CA HIS A 135 -7.59 14.15 15.41
C HIS A 135 -6.07 14.09 15.62
N ILE A 136 -5.32 14.92 14.90
CA ILE A 136 -3.85 14.78 14.84
C ILE A 136 -3.12 16.11 14.67
N SER A 137 -1.96 16.23 15.33
CA SER A 137 -0.97 17.27 15.06
C SER A 137 0.11 16.78 14.11
N VAL A 138 0.16 17.39 12.92
CA VAL A 138 1.10 17.08 11.84
C VAL A 138 2.24 18.09 11.86
N ARG A 139 3.49 17.63 11.92
CA ARG A 139 4.67 18.50 11.86
C ARG A 139 5.08 18.75 10.41
N LEU A 140 5.34 20.01 10.06
CA LEU A 140 5.62 20.43 8.69
C LEU A 140 7.13 20.48 8.38
N LYS A 141 7.88 19.50 8.89
CA LYS A 141 9.36 19.50 8.90
C LYS A 141 9.99 19.69 7.52
N GLN A 142 9.32 19.17 6.48
CA GLN A 142 9.84 19.14 5.11
C GLN A 142 9.43 20.38 4.28
N ILE A 143 8.62 21.28 4.85
CA ILE A 143 8.16 22.49 4.14
C ILE A 143 9.09 23.66 4.52
N PRO A 144 9.80 24.26 3.53
CA PRO A 144 10.61 25.44 3.78
C PRO A 144 9.78 26.54 4.46
N ASN A 145 10.36 27.22 5.45
CA ASN A 145 9.73 28.26 6.28
C ASN A 145 8.64 27.78 7.27
N LEU A 146 8.27 26.49 7.24
CA LEU A 146 7.31 25.89 8.18
C LEU A 146 7.89 24.70 8.94
N SER A 147 9.21 24.46 8.87
CA SER A 147 9.86 23.28 9.42
C SER A 147 9.70 23.10 10.94
N GLN A 148 9.49 24.19 11.68
CA GLN A 148 9.21 24.19 13.11
C GLN A 148 7.71 24.24 13.44
N ALA A 149 6.86 24.45 12.44
CA ALA A 149 5.42 24.55 12.62
C ALA A 149 4.77 23.16 12.71
N SER A 150 3.65 23.12 13.42
CA SER A 150 2.72 21.99 13.39
C SER A 150 1.31 22.50 13.18
N VAL A 151 0.49 21.69 12.52
CA VAL A 151 -0.92 21.98 12.29
C VAL A 151 -1.75 20.87 12.90
N THR A 152 -2.82 21.23 13.61
CA THR A 152 -3.76 20.26 14.17
C THR A 152 -5.00 20.19 13.29
N ILE A 153 -5.34 18.98 12.85
CA ILE A 153 -6.42 18.72 11.90
C ILE A 153 -7.21 17.47 12.29
N ASP A 154 -8.45 17.38 11.81
CA ASP A 154 -9.22 16.15 11.72
C ASP A 154 -9.25 15.67 10.27
N GLN A 155 -8.78 14.43 10.04
CA GLN A 155 -8.73 13.83 8.70
C GLN A 155 -8.58 12.31 8.76
N PHE A 156 -9.07 11.59 7.74
CA PHE A 156 -8.79 10.16 7.59
C PHE A 156 -7.30 9.90 7.31
N ALA A 157 -6.70 9.02 8.10
CA ALA A 157 -5.31 8.60 7.92
C ALA A 157 -5.19 7.53 6.83
N ILE A 158 -5.55 7.89 5.60
CA ILE A 158 -5.45 7.04 4.42
C ILE A 158 -4.83 7.80 3.25
N VAL A 159 -4.22 7.06 2.33
CA VAL A 159 -3.75 7.58 1.04
C VAL A 159 -4.15 6.62 -0.08
N PRO A 160 -4.31 7.08 -1.33
CA PRO A 160 -4.54 6.19 -2.46
C PRO A 160 -3.44 5.13 -2.59
N ALA A 161 -3.83 3.87 -2.79
CA ALA A 161 -2.92 2.73 -2.90
C ALA A 161 -2.85 2.15 -4.33
N PHE A 162 -2.85 3.02 -5.33
CA PHE A 162 -2.71 2.59 -6.73
C PHE A 162 -1.32 2.05 -7.06
N ALA A 163 -0.32 2.49 -6.31
CA ALA A 163 1.05 2.02 -6.43
C ALA A 163 1.61 1.85 -5.01
N CYS A 164 2.32 0.75 -4.81
CA CYS A 164 2.99 0.44 -3.55
C CYS A 164 4.48 0.27 -3.82
N THR A 165 5.31 0.71 -2.87
CA THR A 165 6.74 0.40 -2.95
C THR A 165 6.97 -1.08 -2.70
N THR A 166 8.07 -1.61 -3.21
CA THR A 166 8.43 -3.03 -3.07
C THR A 166 8.58 -3.45 -1.61
N GLU A 167 9.05 -2.55 -0.74
CA GLU A 167 9.19 -2.79 0.70
C GLU A 167 7.82 -3.04 1.35
N LYS A 168 6.78 -2.33 0.90
CA LYS A 168 5.41 -2.50 1.41
C LYS A 168 4.72 -3.75 0.85
N LEU A 169 5.18 -4.26 -0.28
CA LEU A 169 4.70 -5.52 -0.85
C LEU A 169 5.45 -6.75 -0.32
N GLN A 170 6.56 -6.57 0.40
CA GLN A 170 7.32 -7.69 0.95
C GLN A 170 6.44 -8.55 1.87
N GLY A 171 6.43 -9.86 1.61
CA GLY A 171 5.60 -10.83 2.35
C GLY A 171 4.16 -10.98 1.84
N LYS A 172 3.72 -10.17 0.88
CA LYS A 172 2.39 -10.29 0.25
C LYS A 172 2.43 -11.10 -1.04
N THR A 173 1.35 -11.80 -1.34
CA THR A 173 1.12 -12.47 -2.62
C THR A 173 0.01 -11.73 -3.36
N CYS A 174 0.27 -11.30 -4.58
CA CYS A 174 -0.69 -10.58 -5.42
C CYS A 174 -1.32 -11.56 -6.42
N HIS A 175 -2.57 -11.93 -6.16
CA HIS A 175 -3.32 -12.87 -7.00
C HIS A 175 -3.79 -12.23 -8.32
N ASP A 176 -4.12 -10.94 -8.31
CA ASP A 176 -4.63 -10.19 -9.46
C ASP A 176 -3.55 -9.68 -10.42
N GLY A 177 -2.29 -10.08 -10.18
CA GLY A 177 -1.13 -9.64 -10.95
C GLY A 177 -0.45 -8.39 -10.39
N VAL A 178 0.67 -8.04 -11.01
CA VAL A 178 1.60 -6.99 -10.57
C VAL A 178 2.12 -6.26 -11.80
N VAL A 179 1.98 -4.93 -11.78
CA VAL A 179 2.62 -4.05 -12.76
C VAL A 179 3.87 -3.46 -12.12
N VAL A 180 5.04 -3.81 -12.64
CA VAL A 180 6.34 -3.31 -12.16
C VAL A 180 6.74 -2.12 -13.03
N THR A 181 6.72 -0.93 -12.42
CA THR A 181 7.28 0.29 -13.00
C THR A 181 8.80 0.34 -12.77
N PRO A 182 9.54 1.21 -13.46
CA PRO A 182 11.00 1.28 -13.31
C PRO A 182 11.36 1.58 -11.86
N LEU A 183 12.19 0.73 -11.26
CA LEU A 183 12.60 0.87 -9.87
C LEU A 183 13.59 2.03 -9.80
N ASP A 184 13.21 3.09 -9.08
CA ASP A 184 13.89 4.38 -9.13
C ASP A 184 15.35 4.26 -8.64
N ARG A 185 16.30 4.73 -9.45
CA ARG A 185 17.75 4.60 -9.20
C ARG A 185 18.33 5.77 -8.37
N ARG A 186 17.47 6.67 -7.90
CA ARG A 186 17.79 8.09 -7.77
C ARG A 186 18.81 8.51 -6.70
N ARG A 187 19.29 7.65 -5.79
CA ARG A 187 20.34 8.07 -4.84
C ARG A 187 21.42 7.05 -4.48
N CYS A 188 21.19 5.75 -4.62
CA CYS A 188 22.19 4.71 -4.30
C CYS A 188 22.11 3.45 -5.20
N GLY A 189 21.52 3.56 -6.40
CA GLY A 189 21.15 2.40 -7.20
C GLY A 189 19.89 1.70 -6.67
N VAL A 190 19.42 0.67 -7.38
CA VAL A 190 18.30 -0.18 -6.94
C VAL A 190 18.85 -1.10 -5.84
N PRO A 191 18.24 -1.17 -4.65
CA PRO A 191 18.67 -2.11 -3.63
C PRO A 191 18.69 -3.54 -4.19
N PHE A 192 19.72 -4.33 -3.84
CA PHE A 192 20.04 -5.62 -4.47
C PHE A 192 18.88 -6.64 -4.52
N GLN A 193 17.85 -6.46 -3.68
CA GLN A 193 16.74 -7.40 -3.51
C GLN A 193 15.39 -6.87 -4.02
N THR A 194 15.29 -5.57 -4.34
CA THR A 194 14.03 -4.89 -4.71
C THR A 194 13.38 -5.52 -5.94
N LEU A 195 14.18 -5.88 -6.94
CA LEU A 195 13.66 -6.54 -8.14
C LEU A 195 13.06 -7.90 -7.82
N TYR A 196 13.77 -8.74 -7.07
CA TYR A 196 13.25 -10.06 -6.67
C TYR A 196 11.99 -9.94 -5.83
N VAL A 197 11.94 -8.99 -4.89
CA VAL A 197 10.73 -8.74 -4.12
C VAL A 197 9.58 -8.40 -5.06
N ALA A 198 9.76 -7.47 -6.00
CA ALA A 198 8.71 -7.08 -6.96
C ALA A 198 8.22 -8.26 -7.82
N LEU A 199 9.15 -9.01 -8.42
CA LEU A 199 8.83 -10.11 -9.33
C LEU A 199 8.18 -11.29 -8.61
N SER A 200 8.60 -11.58 -7.38
CA SER A 200 8.08 -12.70 -6.58
C SER A 200 6.70 -12.43 -5.97
N ARG A 201 6.09 -11.25 -6.18
CA ARG A 201 4.74 -10.95 -5.68
C ARG A 201 3.65 -11.59 -6.54
N ALA A 202 3.88 -11.74 -7.85
CA ALA A 202 2.90 -12.34 -8.74
C ALA A 202 2.90 -13.87 -8.61
N VAL A 203 1.72 -14.47 -8.54
CA VAL A 203 1.55 -15.95 -8.47
C VAL A 203 1.91 -16.66 -9.77
N SER A 204 1.90 -15.94 -10.89
CA SER A 204 2.20 -16.47 -12.22
C SER A 204 2.93 -15.44 -13.06
N LEU A 205 3.71 -15.93 -14.04
CA LEU A 205 4.39 -15.06 -15.00
C LEU A 205 3.39 -14.26 -15.86
N ALA A 206 2.22 -14.84 -16.16
CA ALA A 206 1.15 -14.16 -16.91
C ALA A 206 0.55 -12.98 -16.12
N GLY A 207 0.56 -13.06 -14.78
CA GLY A 207 0.15 -11.97 -13.90
C GLY A 207 1.20 -10.87 -13.75
N LEU A 208 2.39 -11.00 -14.34
CA LEU A 208 3.46 -10.01 -14.22
C LEU A 208 3.51 -9.14 -15.49
N THR A 209 3.32 -7.82 -15.31
CA THR A 209 3.52 -6.84 -16.38
C THR A 209 4.71 -5.95 -16.05
N LEU A 210 5.65 -5.85 -16.97
CA LEU A 210 6.80 -4.95 -16.85
C LEU A 210 6.56 -3.74 -17.76
N THR A 211 6.65 -2.52 -17.22
CA THR A 211 6.50 -1.33 -18.08
C THR A 211 7.77 -1.03 -18.89
N GLU A 212 8.91 -1.61 -18.51
CA GLU A 212 10.19 -1.53 -19.21
C GLU A 212 10.89 -2.90 -19.22
N PRO A 213 11.75 -3.20 -20.21
CA PRO A 213 12.55 -4.42 -20.21
C PRO A 213 13.52 -4.49 -19.03
N ILE A 214 13.66 -5.68 -18.42
CA ILE A 214 14.71 -5.93 -17.42
C ILE A 214 16.07 -5.95 -18.12
N THR A 215 16.94 -5.01 -17.77
CA THR A 215 18.30 -4.93 -18.33
C THR A 215 19.29 -5.78 -17.54
N ARG A 216 20.46 -6.07 -18.14
CA ARG A 216 21.52 -6.81 -17.44
C ARG A 216 21.95 -6.14 -16.13
N GLY A 217 21.99 -4.81 -16.08
CA GLY A 217 22.31 -4.07 -14.86
C GLY A 217 21.31 -4.29 -13.71
N TYR A 218 20.05 -4.60 -14.01
CA TYR A 218 19.09 -5.03 -12.97
C TYR A 218 19.44 -6.41 -12.40
N LEU A 219 19.87 -7.33 -13.26
CA LEU A 219 20.26 -8.70 -12.88
C LEU A 219 21.61 -8.74 -12.15
N ASP A 220 22.56 -7.89 -12.54
CA ASP A 220 23.87 -7.81 -11.88
C ASP A 220 23.75 -7.27 -10.45
N ASN A 221 22.75 -6.44 -10.19
CA ASN A 221 22.37 -6.02 -8.84
C ASN A 221 21.60 -7.11 -8.09
N PHE A 222 21.21 -8.22 -8.72
CA PHE A 222 20.54 -9.34 -8.07
C PHE A 222 21.51 -10.50 -7.85
N LYS A 223 22.57 -10.26 -7.08
CA LYS A 223 23.52 -11.30 -6.66
C LYS A 223 23.49 -11.43 -5.13
N PRO A 224 23.04 -12.56 -4.58
CA PRO A 224 23.20 -12.84 -3.15
C PRO A 224 24.69 -12.73 -2.79
N THR A 225 24.99 -12.17 -1.63
CA THR A 225 26.38 -12.14 -1.16
C THR A 225 26.87 -13.56 -0.92
N GLN A 226 28.18 -13.79 -1.04
CA GLN A 226 28.76 -15.11 -0.78
C GLN A 226 28.40 -15.64 0.61
N VAL A 227 28.28 -14.75 1.60
CA VAL A 227 27.84 -15.09 2.96
C VAL A 227 26.42 -15.68 2.96
N ILE A 228 25.47 -15.04 2.27
CA ILE A 228 24.09 -15.54 2.15
C ILE A 228 24.07 -16.88 1.40
N THR A 229 24.82 -17.00 0.31
CA THR A 229 24.88 -18.24 -0.48
C THR A 229 25.45 -19.40 0.34
N SER A 230 26.54 -19.17 1.08
CA SER A 230 27.14 -20.18 1.96
C SER A 230 26.19 -20.59 3.08
N GLU A 231 25.50 -19.62 3.69
CA GLU A 231 24.53 -19.91 4.75
C GLU A 231 23.31 -20.67 4.23
N MET A 232 22.77 -20.30 3.07
CA MET A 232 21.69 -21.03 2.41
C MET A 232 22.10 -22.48 2.13
N ARG A 233 23.34 -22.71 1.65
CA ARG A 233 23.87 -24.06 1.44
C ARG A 233 23.94 -24.85 2.74
N ARG A 234 24.48 -24.26 3.81
CA ARG A 234 24.54 -24.87 5.15
C ARG A 234 23.13 -25.26 5.64
N LEU A 235 22.15 -24.38 5.46
CA LEU A 235 20.77 -24.64 5.86
C LEU A 235 20.13 -25.79 5.05
N ILE A 236 20.36 -25.84 3.74
CA ILE A 236 19.90 -26.94 2.87
C ILE A 236 20.52 -28.28 3.29
N GLU A 237 21.80 -28.29 3.66
CA GLU A 237 22.49 -29.49 4.14
C GLU A 237 21.92 -30.02 5.45
N LEU A 238 21.48 -29.12 6.34
CA LEU A 238 20.84 -29.45 7.61
C LEU A 238 19.39 -29.95 7.47
N VAL A 239 18.76 -29.80 6.31
CA VAL A 239 17.42 -30.35 6.11
C VAL A 239 17.49 -31.87 6.15
N ALA A 240 16.92 -32.44 7.19
CA ALA A 240 16.79 -33.88 7.41
C ALA A 240 15.33 -34.30 7.28
N LEU A 241 15.10 -35.47 6.69
CA LEU A 241 13.79 -36.07 6.62
C LEU A 241 13.40 -36.67 7.98
N PRO A 242 12.13 -36.57 8.40
CA PRO A 242 11.65 -37.31 9.55
C PRO A 242 11.78 -38.83 9.31
N PRO A 243 12.01 -39.64 10.36
CA PRO A 243 12.26 -41.08 10.22
C PRO A 243 11.04 -41.88 9.73
N TYR A 244 9.85 -41.29 9.72
CA TYR A 244 8.58 -41.92 9.35
C TYR A 244 8.09 -41.55 7.94
N ILE A 245 8.93 -40.94 7.11
CA ILE A 245 8.56 -40.50 5.77
C ILE A 245 8.43 -41.68 4.80
N SER A 246 7.51 -41.59 3.82
CA SER A 246 7.34 -42.64 2.83
C SER A 246 8.49 -42.70 1.82
N VAL A 247 8.64 -43.82 1.11
CA VAL A 247 9.63 -43.99 0.03
C VAL A 247 9.39 -42.97 -1.11
N VAL A 248 8.12 -42.66 -1.41
CA VAL A 248 7.74 -41.69 -2.45
C VAL A 248 8.20 -40.28 -2.08
N GLU A 249 7.93 -39.86 -0.86
CA GLU A 249 8.35 -38.54 -0.37
C GLU A 249 9.87 -38.44 -0.20
N THR A 250 10.54 -39.54 0.16
CA THR A 250 12.01 -39.62 0.18
C THR A 250 12.60 -39.37 -1.21
N ASN A 251 12.01 -39.97 -2.24
CA ASN A 251 12.43 -39.77 -3.63
C ASN A 251 12.20 -38.33 -4.09
N LEU A 252 11.05 -37.73 -3.75
CA LEU A 252 10.75 -36.33 -4.06
C LEU A 252 11.73 -35.37 -3.35
N PHE A 253 12.06 -35.64 -2.10
CA PHE A 253 13.03 -34.86 -1.35
C PHE A 253 14.43 -34.94 -1.95
N ASN A 254 14.88 -36.14 -2.33
CA ASN A 254 16.19 -36.32 -2.97
C ASN A 254 16.26 -35.60 -4.32
N GLN A 255 15.18 -35.64 -5.11
CA GLN A 255 15.08 -34.87 -6.36
C GLN A 255 15.12 -33.36 -6.09
N TRP A 256 14.40 -32.88 -5.07
CA TRP A 256 14.42 -31.47 -4.68
C TRP A 256 15.84 -31.05 -4.24
N LYS A 257 16.49 -31.83 -3.37
CA LYS A 257 17.83 -31.56 -2.84
C LYS A 257 18.88 -31.51 -3.96
N ALA A 258 18.81 -32.42 -4.92
CA ALA A 258 19.66 -32.40 -6.11
C ALA A 258 19.50 -31.12 -6.95
N ARG A 259 18.29 -30.54 -7.01
CA ARG A 259 18.02 -29.28 -7.72
C ARG A 259 18.48 -28.02 -6.95
N GLN A 260 18.68 -28.11 -5.64
CA GLN A 260 19.16 -26.99 -4.82
C GLN A 260 20.68 -26.78 -4.91
N HIS A 261 21.40 -27.76 -5.44
CA HIS A 261 22.82 -27.65 -5.77
C HIS A 261 22.93 -27.53 -7.30
N PRO A 262 22.64 -26.36 -7.90
CA PRO A 262 23.08 -26.14 -9.27
C PRO A 262 24.60 -26.20 -9.21
N GLY A 263 25.17 -27.30 -9.72
CA GLY A 263 26.59 -27.38 -9.96
C GLY A 263 27.00 -26.15 -10.74
N GLU A 264 28.11 -25.53 -10.32
CA GLU A 264 29.20 -25.14 -11.21
C GLU A 264 28.79 -24.99 -12.68
N LEU A 265 27.87 -24.07 -12.98
CA LEU A 265 27.54 -23.69 -14.34
C LEU A 265 28.62 -22.71 -14.76
N GLU A 266 29.69 -23.31 -15.28
CA GLU A 266 30.66 -22.79 -16.25
C GLU A 266 31.06 -21.31 -16.10
N THR A 267 32.33 -21.14 -15.70
CA THR A 267 33.18 -19.95 -15.93
C THR A 267 32.97 -19.29 -17.28
#